data_AF-A0A814FQ29-F1
#
_entry.id   AF-A0A814FQ29-F1
#
_cell.length_a   1.000
_cell.length_b   1.000
_cell.length_c   1.000
_cell.angle_alpha   90.00
_cell.angle_beta   90.00
_cell.angle_gamma   90.00
#
_symmetry.space_group_name_H-M   'P 1'
#
loop_
_entity.id
_entity.type
_entity.pdbx_description
1 polymer ?
#
loop_
_entity_poly.entity_id
_entity_poly.type
_entity_poly.pdbx_seq_one_letter_code
_entity_poly.pdbx_strand_id
1 'polypeptide(L)'
;MLCFVNYPVIKKTFIITNITNITNNDLQQNENITTLYALDPEARTFCFHDGKYGHTITNGAVYNRCSDIDFNGYYNGNFTVGIEGSRVGTIIDLGSSKDLKEKYKYNETVGNGQGFASIHRKNNTIFILKGNAYNDTFQVMDESSTLFQESSTASSSVILGHLYLIRITDHSNAAFERIVKMLVIAYRPNQLVTIRWELLI
;
A
#
# COMPACT_ATOMS: atom_id res chain seq x y z
N MET A 1 38.92 -42.91 -15.41
CA MET A 1 38.87 -42.32 -14.06
C MET A 1 37.88 -41.15 -14.11
N LEU A 2 36.65 -41.38 -13.66
CA LEU A 2 35.55 -40.41 -13.68
C LEU A 2 35.24 -40.05 -12.22
N CYS A 3 35.45 -38.79 -11.85
CA CYS A 3 35.07 -38.26 -10.53
C CYS A 3 33.58 -37.89 -10.54
N PHE A 4 32.78 -38.59 -9.74
CA PHE A 4 31.41 -38.18 -9.42
C PHE A 4 31.43 -37.23 -8.21
N VAL A 5 30.92 -36.02 -8.39
CA VAL A 5 30.72 -35.04 -7.31
C VAL A 5 29.35 -35.30 -6.69
N ASN A 6 29.34 -35.76 -5.43
CA ASN A 6 28.12 -35.93 -4.64
C ASN A 6 27.66 -34.55 -4.12
N TYR A 7 26.51 -34.08 -4.60
CA TYR A 7 25.80 -32.95 -3.99
C TYR A 7 24.84 -33.47 -2.90
N PRO A 8 24.83 -32.89 -1.70
CA PRO A 8 23.85 -33.24 -0.68
C PRO A 8 22.46 -32.71 -1.07
N VAL A 9 21.49 -33.62 -1.17
CA VAL A 9 20.07 -33.28 -1.31
C VAL A 9 19.56 -32.80 0.05
N ILE A 10 19.38 -31.49 0.20
CA ILE A 10 18.69 -30.92 1.36
C ILE A 10 17.20 -31.23 1.22
N LYS A 11 16.72 -32.28 1.91
CA LYS A 11 15.28 -32.49 2.11
C LYS A 11 14.78 -31.40 3.06
N LYS A 12 14.18 -30.34 2.52
CA LYS A 12 13.33 -29.44 3.29
C LYS A 12 12.09 -30.21 3.74
N THR A 13 12.07 -30.60 5.00
CA THR A 13 10.87 -31.07 5.69
C THR A 13 9.85 -29.92 5.71
N PHE A 14 8.80 -30.03 4.91
CA PHE A 14 7.61 -29.19 5.06
C PHE A 14 6.88 -29.65 6.33
N ILE A 15 6.92 -28.82 7.37
CA ILE A 15 6.01 -28.97 8.49
C ILE A 15 4.66 -28.44 8.01
N ILE A 16 3.72 -29.35 7.75
CA ILE A 16 2.32 -28.99 7.53
C ILE A 16 1.74 -28.71 8.92
N THR A 17 1.78 -27.46 9.36
CA THR A 17 0.94 -27.00 10.48
C THR A 17 -0.51 -27.06 10.04
N ASN A 18 -1.35 -27.67 10.88
CA ASN A 18 -2.80 -27.77 10.70
C ASN A 18 -3.39 -26.40 10.32
N ILE A 19 -3.93 -26.29 9.11
CA ILE A 19 -4.63 -25.10 8.63
C ILE A 19 -5.96 -25.03 9.37
N THR A 20 -5.96 -24.39 10.53
CA THR A 20 -7.18 -23.92 11.18
C THR A 20 -7.68 -22.70 10.41
N ASN A 21 -8.88 -22.80 9.83
CA ASN A 21 -9.69 -21.74 9.20
C ASN A 21 -9.02 -20.36 9.14
N ILE A 22 -8.18 -20.16 8.12
CA ILE A 22 -7.67 -18.83 7.79
C ILE A 22 -8.88 -18.01 7.33
N THR A 23 -9.29 -17.05 8.14
CA THR A 23 -10.32 -16.09 7.75
C THR A 23 -9.72 -15.05 6.81
N ASN A 24 -10.53 -14.35 6.02
CA ASN A 24 -10.04 -13.24 5.19
C ASN A 24 -9.29 -12.18 6.03
N ASN A 25 -9.64 -12.03 7.32
CA ASN A 25 -8.95 -11.14 8.25
C ASN A 25 -7.49 -11.59 8.53
N ASP A 26 -7.24 -12.89 8.56
CA ASP A 26 -5.90 -13.45 8.83
C ASP A 26 -4.95 -13.30 7.64
N LEU A 27 -5.46 -13.28 6.40
CA LEU A 27 -4.69 -12.96 5.20
C LEU A 27 -4.47 -11.46 5.05
N GLN A 28 -5.46 -10.64 5.42
CA GLN A 28 -5.35 -9.18 5.37
C GLN A 28 -4.24 -8.64 6.28
N GLN A 29 -4.06 -9.23 7.48
CA GLN A 29 -3.04 -8.80 8.44
C GLN A 29 -1.62 -9.32 8.15
N ASN A 30 -1.47 -10.51 7.58
CA ASN A 30 -0.14 -11.11 7.41
C ASN A 30 0.59 -10.67 6.13
N GLU A 31 -0.14 -10.22 5.11
CA GLU A 31 0.46 -9.87 3.80
C GLU A 31 0.32 -8.39 3.41
N ASN A 32 -0.27 -7.56 4.29
CA ASN A 32 -0.67 -6.18 3.99
C ASN A 32 -1.42 -6.07 2.65
N ILE A 33 -2.38 -6.97 2.42
CA ILE A 33 -3.25 -6.97 1.26
C ILE A 33 -4.68 -6.76 1.74
N THR A 34 -5.46 -5.88 1.13
CA THR A 34 -6.87 -5.72 1.46
C THR A 34 -7.72 -5.47 0.21
N THR A 35 -8.99 -5.82 0.28
CA THR A 35 -9.98 -5.54 -0.78
C THR A 35 -11.03 -4.59 -0.24
N LEU A 36 -11.23 -3.48 -0.96
CA LEU A 36 -12.28 -2.52 -0.70
C LEU A 36 -13.43 -2.72 -1.69
N TYR A 37 -14.66 -2.56 -1.22
CA TYR A 37 -15.87 -2.80 -2.00
C TYR A 37 -16.71 -1.53 -2.12
N ALA A 38 -17.00 -1.11 -3.35
CA ALA A 38 -17.64 0.19 -3.63
C ALA A 38 -19.04 0.36 -3.01
N LEU A 39 -19.78 -0.75 -2.89
CA LEU A 39 -21.18 -0.75 -2.44
C LEU A 39 -21.34 -1.32 -1.02
N ASP A 40 -20.24 -1.59 -0.33
CA ASP A 40 -20.25 -2.09 1.05
C ASP A 40 -19.96 -0.91 2.01
N PRO A 41 -20.91 -0.50 2.85
CA PRO A 41 -20.70 0.63 3.74
C PRO A 41 -19.60 0.39 4.78
N GLU A 42 -19.31 -0.86 5.14
CA GLU A 42 -18.24 -1.25 6.05
C GLU A 42 -16.92 -1.40 5.30
N ALA A 43 -16.91 -2.21 4.23
CA ALA A 43 -15.70 -2.62 3.54
C ALA A 43 -15.23 -1.65 2.44
N ARG A 44 -15.86 -0.48 2.25
CA ARG A 44 -15.36 0.56 1.32
C ARG A 44 -14.23 1.41 1.89
N THR A 45 -14.05 1.42 3.21
CA THR A 45 -13.03 2.22 3.90
C THR A 45 -11.99 1.35 4.59
N PHE A 46 -10.80 1.88 4.82
CA PHE A 46 -9.71 1.13 5.45
C PHE A 46 -8.84 1.97 6.38
N CYS A 47 -8.31 1.34 7.43
CA CYS A 47 -7.38 1.89 8.39
C CYS A 47 -5.99 1.28 8.18
N PHE A 48 -5.02 2.09 7.78
CA PHE A 48 -3.65 1.58 7.59
C PHE A 48 -2.92 1.30 8.90
N HIS A 49 -3.40 1.82 10.02
CA HIS A 49 -2.77 1.60 11.33
C HIS A 49 -2.93 0.16 11.85
N ASP A 50 -4.11 -0.44 11.68
CA ASP A 50 -4.41 -1.76 12.23
C ASP A 50 -4.82 -2.79 11.17
N GLY A 51 -4.82 -2.39 9.90
CA GLY A 51 -5.08 -3.27 8.77
C GLY A 51 -6.54 -3.75 8.69
N LYS A 52 -7.49 -3.00 9.25
CA LYS A 52 -8.92 -3.36 9.28
C LYS A 52 -9.76 -2.32 8.53
N TYR A 53 -11.01 -2.69 8.23
CA TYR A 53 -11.98 -1.75 7.66
C TYR A 53 -12.18 -0.52 8.55
N GLY A 54 -12.39 0.62 7.90
CA GLY A 54 -12.41 1.93 8.55
C GLY A 54 -13.73 2.26 9.22
N HIS A 55 -14.80 1.60 8.80
CA HIS A 55 -16.12 1.70 9.39
C HIS A 55 -16.45 0.48 10.24
N THR A 56 -17.44 0.63 11.11
CA THR A 56 -18.09 -0.45 11.84
C THR A 56 -19.60 -0.26 11.85
N ILE A 57 -20.35 -1.35 11.85
CA ILE A 57 -21.80 -1.32 11.96
C ILE A 57 -22.19 -1.70 13.38
N THR A 58 -22.84 -0.79 14.10
CA THR A 58 -23.33 -1.04 15.46
C THR A 58 -24.77 -0.54 15.55
N ASN A 59 -25.67 -1.37 16.09
CA ASN A 59 -27.11 -1.04 16.21
C ASN A 59 -27.76 -0.60 14.87
N GLY A 60 -27.32 -1.16 13.74
CA GLY A 60 -27.83 -0.83 12.41
C GLY A 60 -27.36 0.52 11.86
N ALA A 61 -26.47 1.23 12.55
CA ALA A 61 -25.85 2.47 12.09
C ALA A 61 -24.37 2.25 11.75
N VAL A 62 -23.89 3.00 10.75
CA VAL A 62 -22.49 2.99 10.31
C VAL A 62 -21.74 4.06 11.10
N TYR A 63 -20.66 3.66 11.77
CA TYR A 63 -19.77 4.56 12.50
C TYR A 63 -18.38 4.53 11.91
N ASN A 64 -17.74 5.70 11.88
CA ASN A 64 -16.33 5.78 11.55
C ASN A 64 -15.47 5.36 12.74
N ARG A 65 -14.58 4.39 12.53
CA ARG A 65 -13.60 3.91 13.51
C ARG A 65 -12.21 4.45 13.21
N CYS A 66 -11.80 4.34 11.94
CA CYS A 66 -10.50 4.76 11.44
C CYS A 66 -10.50 4.70 9.90
N SER A 67 -10.99 5.74 9.22
CA SER A 67 -11.05 5.76 7.76
C SER A 67 -9.92 6.61 7.20
N ASP A 68 -8.83 5.95 6.85
CA ASP A 68 -7.68 6.60 6.21
C ASP A 68 -7.90 6.78 4.71
N ILE A 69 -8.54 5.79 4.10
CA ILE A 69 -8.86 5.75 2.67
C ILE A 69 -10.29 5.26 2.47
N ASP A 70 -10.96 5.83 1.48
CA ASP A 70 -12.24 5.39 0.92
C ASP A 70 -12.05 5.02 -0.55
N PHE A 71 -12.77 3.99 -0.99
CA PHE A 71 -12.92 3.65 -2.40
C PHE A 71 -14.36 3.88 -2.83
N ASN A 72 -14.53 4.69 -3.88
CA ASN A 72 -15.81 4.88 -4.58
C ASN A 72 -16.94 5.53 -3.76
N GLY A 73 -16.69 6.00 -2.53
CA GLY A 73 -17.69 6.64 -1.68
C GLY A 73 -17.88 8.13 -1.98
N TYR A 74 -16.80 8.85 -2.34
CA TYR A 74 -16.85 10.28 -2.68
C TYR A 74 -16.86 10.53 -4.19
N TYR A 75 -16.02 9.81 -4.92
CA TYR A 75 -15.92 9.90 -6.38
C TYR A 75 -15.83 8.50 -6.98
N ASN A 76 -16.63 8.25 -8.01
CA ASN A 76 -16.66 6.95 -8.68
C ASN A 76 -15.28 6.60 -9.27
N GLY A 77 -14.80 5.40 -9.00
CA GLY A 77 -13.53 4.89 -9.49
C GLY A 77 -12.29 5.52 -8.86
N ASN A 78 -12.42 6.25 -7.75
CA ASN A 78 -11.30 6.93 -7.09
C ASN A 78 -11.05 6.39 -5.68
N PHE A 79 -9.79 6.57 -5.25
CA PHE A 79 -9.42 6.63 -3.85
C PHE A 79 -9.62 8.05 -3.32
N THR A 80 -10.06 8.15 -2.06
CA THR A 80 -10.14 9.43 -1.32
C THR A 80 -9.48 9.28 0.04
N VAL A 81 -8.63 10.22 0.44
CA VAL A 81 -7.88 10.21 1.71
C VAL A 81 -8.07 11.50 2.48
N GLY A 82 -7.81 11.49 3.80
CA GLY A 82 -8.11 12.64 4.66
C GLY A 82 -9.61 12.88 4.79
N ILE A 83 -10.36 11.80 5.03
CA ILE A 83 -11.83 11.76 5.08
C ILE A 83 -12.40 11.73 6.49
N GLU A 84 -11.54 11.59 7.50
CA GLU A 84 -11.95 11.47 8.91
C GLU A 84 -11.74 12.79 9.66
N GLY A 85 -12.83 13.45 10.04
CA GLY A 85 -12.81 14.57 10.99
C GLY A 85 -11.83 15.68 10.59
N SER A 86 -10.83 15.93 11.44
CA SER A 86 -9.77 16.91 11.23
C SER A 86 -8.54 16.38 10.48
N ARG A 87 -8.61 15.14 9.97
CA ARG A 87 -7.55 14.59 9.13
C ARG A 87 -7.56 15.23 7.76
N VAL A 88 -6.36 15.45 7.26
CA VAL A 88 -6.11 15.87 5.89
C VAL A 88 -5.13 14.92 5.24
N GLY A 89 -5.16 14.84 3.91
CA GLY A 89 -4.34 13.85 3.22
C GLY A 89 -3.92 14.26 1.83
N THR A 90 -2.77 13.75 1.42
CA THR A 90 -2.22 13.87 0.07
C THR A 90 -2.18 12.47 -0.54
N ILE A 91 -2.58 12.34 -1.80
CA ILE A 91 -2.43 11.10 -2.57
C ILE A 91 -1.77 11.42 -3.90
N ILE A 92 -0.68 10.74 -4.20
CA ILE A 92 0.12 10.91 -5.42
C ILE A 92 0.14 9.58 -6.16
N ASP A 93 -0.33 9.58 -7.40
CA ASP A 93 -0.13 8.47 -8.33
C ASP A 93 1.31 8.52 -8.87
N LEU A 94 2.09 7.49 -8.58
CA LEU A 94 3.47 7.33 -9.05
C LEU A 94 3.56 6.68 -10.43
N GLY A 95 2.43 6.25 -10.99
CA GLY A 95 2.37 5.46 -12.21
C GLY A 95 2.63 3.98 -11.98
N SER A 96 2.86 3.26 -13.06
CA SER A 96 3.19 1.83 -13.05
C SER A 96 4.64 1.58 -12.63
N SER A 97 4.97 0.32 -12.33
CA SER A 97 6.37 -0.08 -12.09
C SER A 97 7.29 0.23 -13.27
N LYS A 98 6.76 0.24 -14.50
CA LYS A 98 7.52 0.63 -15.69
C LYS A 98 7.86 2.12 -15.66
N ASP A 99 6.89 2.96 -15.31
CA ASP A 99 7.05 4.41 -15.26
C ASP A 99 8.07 4.80 -14.19
N LEU A 100 7.97 4.19 -13.00
CA LEU A 100 8.93 4.37 -11.91
C LEU A 100 10.34 3.93 -12.32
N LYS A 101 10.48 2.75 -12.94
CA LYS A 101 11.76 2.25 -13.46
C LYS A 101 12.37 3.24 -14.45
N GLU A 102 11.57 3.74 -15.39
CA GLU A 102 12.03 4.67 -16.41
C GLU A 102 12.42 6.02 -15.80
N LYS A 103 11.67 6.52 -14.82
CA LYS A 103 11.97 7.78 -14.13
C LYS A 103 13.24 7.67 -13.28
N TYR A 104 13.33 6.66 -12.43
CA TYR A 104 14.38 6.52 -11.42
C TYR A 104 15.56 5.63 -11.84
N LYS A 105 15.52 5.07 -13.05
CA LYS A 105 16.63 4.33 -13.67
C LYS A 105 17.15 3.17 -12.82
N TYR A 106 16.25 2.49 -12.09
CA TYR A 106 16.59 1.26 -11.38
C TYR A 106 16.30 0.01 -12.23
N ASN A 107 16.75 -1.16 -11.79
CA ASN A 107 16.46 -2.42 -12.48
C ASN A 107 15.35 -3.22 -11.77
N GLU A 108 14.33 -3.63 -12.52
CA GLU A 108 13.34 -4.60 -12.07
C GLU A 108 13.93 -6.01 -12.17
N THR A 109 14.28 -6.62 -11.04
CA THR A 109 14.80 -7.99 -10.96
C THR A 109 13.75 -8.98 -10.46
N VAL A 110 12.70 -8.50 -9.80
CA VAL A 110 11.63 -9.31 -9.18
C VAL A 110 10.26 -8.84 -9.67
N GLY A 111 9.89 -9.24 -10.89
CA GLY A 111 8.50 -9.22 -11.38
C GLY A 111 7.68 -7.95 -11.09
N ASN A 112 8.18 -6.77 -11.45
CA ASN A 112 7.54 -5.46 -11.24
C ASN A 112 7.33 -5.04 -9.78
N GLY A 113 7.90 -5.77 -8.81
CA GLY A 113 7.80 -5.48 -7.39
C GLY A 113 8.96 -4.66 -6.82
N GLN A 114 10.04 -4.45 -7.59
CA GLN A 114 11.24 -3.78 -7.07
C GLN A 114 10.96 -2.30 -6.75
N GLY A 115 10.19 -1.61 -7.60
CA GLY A 115 9.75 -0.24 -7.34
C GLY A 115 9.07 -0.12 -5.98
N PHE A 116 8.03 -0.92 -5.75
CA PHE A 116 7.30 -0.93 -4.48
C PHE A 116 8.21 -1.25 -3.27
N ALA A 117 9.05 -2.28 -3.39
CA ALA A 117 9.92 -2.70 -2.31
C ALA A 117 10.99 -1.67 -1.95
N SER A 118 11.48 -0.90 -2.94
CA SER A 118 12.59 0.03 -2.74
C SER A 118 12.20 1.41 -2.19
N ILE A 119 10.92 1.76 -2.26
CA ILE A 119 10.42 3.03 -1.71
C ILE A 119 10.46 2.95 -0.18
N HIS A 120 11.18 3.88 0.44
CA HIS A 120 11.27 4.01 1.88
C HIS A 120 11.40 5.47 2.31
N ARG A 121 11.16 5.72 3.59
CA ARG A 121 11.26 7.04 4.20
C ARG A 121 12.55 7.15 5.00
N LYS A 122 13.13 8.35 5.01
CA LYS A 122 14.10 8.76 6.03
C LYS A 122 13.84 10.23 6.38
N ASN A 123 13.39 10.49 7.61
CA ASN A 123 12.87 11.80 8.04
C ASN A 123 11.74 12.25 7.09
N ASN A 124 11.68 13.53 6.71
CA ASN A 124 10.67 14.04 5.77
C ASN A 124 11.14 13.96 4.32
N THR A 125 11.73 12.82 3.95
CA THR A 125 12.19 12.60 2.58
C THR A 125 11.93 11.15 2.17
N ILE A 126 11.34 11.00 0.99
CA ILE A 126 11.09 9.69 0.38
C ILE A 126 12.22 9.37 -0.59
N PHE A 127 12.70 8.14 -0.50
CA PHE A 127 13.80 7.62 -1.30
C PHE A 127 13.36 6.40 -2.08
N ILE A 128 14.00 6.21 -3.24
CA ILE A 128 13.83 5.03 -4.10
C ILE A 128 15.20 4.55 -4.58
N LEU A 129 15.30 3.29 -4.96
CA LEU A 129 16.54 2.73 -5.50
C LEU A 129 16.99 3.52 -6.75
N LYS A 130 18.29 3.62 -6.91
CA LYS A 130 18.99 4.15 -8.07
C LYS A 130 19.88 3.05 -8.63
N GLY A 131 19.83 2.83 -9.94
CA GLY A 131 20.71 1.88 -10.61
C GLY A 131 20.38 0.41 -10.32
N ASN A 132 21.42 -0.40 -10.17
CA ASN A 132 21.29 -1.85 -10.02
C ASN A 132 21.17 -2.26 -8.54
N ALA A 133 20.32 -3.27 -8.29
CA ALA A 133 20.03 -3.83 -6.96
C ALA A 133 21.23 -4.44 -6.22
N TYR A 134 22.43 -4.43 -6.82
CA TYR A 134 23.64 -4.97 -6.20
C TYR A 134 24.41 -3.94 -5.37
N ASN A 135 24.14 -2.64 -5.56
CA ASN A 135 24.90 -1.56 -4.93
C ASN A 135 24.07 -0.69 -3.96
N ASP A 136 22.80 -1.03 -3.71
CA ASP A 136 21.87 -0.35 -2.77
C ASP A 136 22.00 1.19 -2.73
N THR A 137 22.20 1.82 -3.88
CA THR A 137 22.27 3.28 -3.94
C THR A 137 20.86 3.84 -4.01
N PHE A 138 20.53 4.76 -3.11
CA PHE A 138 19.21 5.39 -3.07
C PHE A 138 19.27 6.85 -3.53
N GLN A 139 18.17 7.35 -4.07
CA GLN A 139 17.99 8.74 -4.48
C GLN A 139 16.68 9.29 -3.95
N VAL A 140 16.62 10.61 -3.77
CA VAL A 140 15.40 11.30 -3.37
C VAL A 140 14.38 11.23 -4.49
N MET A 141 13.12 10.97 -4.15
CA MET A 141 12.00 11.02 -5.09
C MET A 141 11.55 12.46 -5.32
N ASP A 142 11.24 12.80 -6.57
CA ASP A 142 10.74 14.13 -6.95
C ASP A 142 9.40 14.44 -6.24
N GLU A 143 8.58 13.42 -6.01
CA GLU A 143 7.27 13.54 -5.35
C GLU A 143 7.38 13.84 -3.86
N SER A 144 8.59 13.72 -3.28
CA SER A 144 8.78 13.91 -1.85
C SER A 144 8.33 15.29 -1.38
N SER A 145 8.63 16.36 -2.12
CA SER A 145 8.23 17.72 -1.73
C SER A 145 6.71 17.89 -1.73
N THR A 146 6.04 17.40 -2.78
CA THR A 146 4.57 17.42 -2.91
C THR A 146 3.89 16.62 -1.80
N LEU A 147 4.45 15.47 -1.42
CA LEU A 147 3.87 14.60 -0.39
C LEU A 147 3.78 15.30 0.97
N PHE A 148 4.73 16.17 1.30
CA PHE A 148 4.78 16.88 2.59
C PHE A 148 4.17 18.29 2.54
N GLN A 149 3.60 18.71 1.40
CA GLN A 149 2.79 19.92 1.34
C GLN A 149 1.46 19.69 2.07
N GLU A 150 0.96 20.70 2.77
CA GLU A 150 -0.38 20.63 3.34
C GLU A 150 -1.41 20.59 2.21
N SER A 151 -2.21 19.55 2.16
CA SER A 151 -3.41 19.45 1.33
C SER A 151 -4.63 19.20 2.21
N SER A 152 -5.84 19.39 1.68
CA SER A 152 -7.10 19.04 2.35
C SER A 152 -7.45 17.57 2.11
N THR A 153 -8.72 17.22 1.94
CA THR A 153 -9.11 15.91 1.38
C THR A 153 -8.60 15.81 -0.07
N ALA A 154 -7.92 14.71 -0.39
CA ALA A 154 -7.39 14.48 -1.72
C ALA A 154 -7.93 13.18 -2.33
N SER A 155 -8.00 13.14 -3.66
CA SER A 155 -8.48 11.97 -4.39
C SER A 155 -7.61 11.67 -5.62
N SER A 156 -7.52 10.39 -5.99
CA SER A 156 -6.86 9.95 -7.22
C SER A 156 -7.63 8.81 -7.86
N SER A 157 -7.63 8.76 -9.20
CA SER A 157 -8.26 7.68 -9.96
C SER A 157 -7.57 6.35 -9.70
N VAL A 158 -8.34 5.28 -9.55
CA VAL A 158 -7.83 3.92 -9.39
C VAL A 158 -7.39 3.39 -10.75
N ILE A 159 -6.12 3.00 -10.86
CA ILE A 159 -5.54 2.39 -12.06
C ILE A 159 -4.84 1.10 -11.66
N LEU A 160 -5.16 0.00 -12.35
CA LEU A 160 -4.57 -1.31 -12.08
C LEU A 160 -3.05 -1.28 -12.32
N GLY A 161 -2.27 -1.80 -11.37
CA GLY A 161 -0.82 -1.86 -11.45
C GLY A 161 -0.11 -0.55 -11.11
N HIS A 162 -0.85 0.52 -10.76
CA HIS A 162 -0.25 1.78 -10.31
C HIS A 162 0.12 1.73 -8.84
N LEU A 163 1.19 2.47 -8.52
CA LEU A 163 1.65 2.71 -7.17
C LEU A 163 1.21 4.11 -6.71
N TYR A 164 0.87 4.23 -5.44
CA TYR A 164 0.43 5.47 -4.83
C TYR A 164 1.25 5.75 -3.57
N LEU A 165 1.60 7.01 -3.36
CA LEU A 165 2.06 7.52 -2.08
C LEU A 165 0.96 8.33 -1.42
N ILE A 166 0.70 8.00 -0.16
CA ILE A 166 -0.32 8.65 0.65
C ILE A 166 0.36 9.21 1.89
N ARG A 167 0.01 10.45 2.25
CA ARG A 167 0.31 11.03 3.57
C ARG A 167 -1.00 11.49 4.19
N ILE A 168 -1.20 11.21 5.47
CA ILE A 168 -2.35 11.67 6.25
C ILE A 168 -1.83 12.28 7.54
N THR A 169 -2.29 13.49 7.86
CA THR A 169 -2.01 14.21 9.11
C THR A 169 -3.31 14.62 9.78
N ASP A 170 -3.26 15.02 11.05
CA ASP A 170 -4.44 15.49 11.79
C ASP A 170 -4.20 16.90 12.33
N HIS A 171 -5.04 17.86 11.93
CA HIS A 171 -4.93 19.24 12.43
C HIS A 171 -5.20 19.36 13.94
N SER A 172 -5.98 18.44 14.51
CA SER A 172 -6.28 18.41 15.95
C SER A 172 -5.21 17.65 16.74
N ASN A 173 -4.33 16.90 16.07
CA ASN A 173 -3.28 16.09 16.69
C ASN A 173 -2.00 16.10 15.84
N ALA A 174 -1.08 17.02 16.15
CA ALA A 174 0.19 17.15 15.43
C ALA A 174 1.11 15.92 15.52
N ALA A 175 0.89 15.00 16.46
CA ALA A 175 1.64 13.75 16.55
C ALA A 175 1.11 12.66 15.60
N PHE A 176 -0.06 12.86 15.01
CA PHE A 176 -0.62 11.92 14.06
C PHE A 176 -0.02 12.15 12.67
N GLU A 177 0.65 11.12 12.16
CA GLU A 177 1.06 11.03 10.77
C GLU A 177 1.00 9.58 10.30
N ARG A 178 0.48 9.37 9.10
CA ARG A 178 0.57 8.08 8.40
C ARG A 178 1.08 8.33 7.00
N ILE A 179 2.17 7.67 6.64
CA ILE A 179 2.70 7.66 5.28
C ILE A 179 2.64 6.24 4.78
N VAL A 180 2.03 6.04 3.62
CA VAL A 180 1.74 4.72 3.07
C VAL A 180 2.16 4.68 1.62
N LYS A 181 2.82 3.60 1.21
CA LYS A 181 2.90 3.22 -0.20
C LYS A 181 1.88 2.12 -0.49
N MET A 182 1.23 2.21 -1.63
CA MET A 182 0.13 1.32 -2.00
C MET A 182 0.27 0.90 -3.46
N LEU A 183 0.01 -0.37 -3.78
CA LEU A 183 -0.01 -0.93 -5.14
C LEU A 183 -1.39 -1.52 -5.41
N VAL A 184 -2.01 -1.14 -6.52
CA VAL A 184 -3.27 -1.75 -6.97
C VAL A 184 -2.98 -3.05 -7.68
N ILE A 185 -3.40 -4.17 -7.09
CA ILE A 185 -3.13 -5.52 -7.63
C ILE A 185 -4.33 -6.17 -8.31
N ALA A 186 -5.56 -5.71 -8.00
CA ALA A 186 -6.77 -6.06 -8.74
C ALA A 186 -7.76 -4.89 -8.72
N TYR A 187 -8.50 -4.70 -9.81
CA TYR A 187 -9.49 -3.62 -9.90
C TYR A 187 -10.65 -4.03 -10.80
N ARG A 188 -11.87 -3.88 -10.28
CA ARG A 188 -13.12 -3.94 -11.04
C ARG A 188 -13.86 -2.62 -10.84
N PRO A 189 -14.00 -1.78 -11.87
CA PRO A 189 -14.60 -0.45 -11.76
C PRO A 189 -15.95 -0.48 -11.03
N ASN A 190 -16.11 0.43 -10.07
CA ASN A 190 -17.32 0.60 -9.25
C ASN A 190 -17.78 -0.66 -8.49
N GLN A 191 -16.91 -1.67 -8.34
CA GLN A 191 -17.23 -2.91 -7.63
C GLN A 191 -16.24 -3.15 -6.50
N LEU A 192 -14.97 -3.35 -6.84
CA LEU A 192 -13.93 -3.64 -5.87
C LEU A 192 -12.55 -3.22 -6.34
N VAL A 193 -11.66 -3.01 -5.38
CA VAL A 193 -10.23 -2.82 -5.61
C VAL A 193 -9.45 -3.58 -4.55
N THR A 194 -8.45 -4.35 -4.97
CA THR A 194 -7.52 -5.02 -4.07
C THR A 194 -6.19 -4.30 -4.13
N ILE A 195 -5.67 -3.96 -2.95
CA ILE A 195 -4.44 -3.21 -2.77
C ILE A 195 -3.46 -4.01 -1.92
N ARG A 196 -2.17 -3.92 -2.26
CA ARG A 196 -1.07 -4.19 -1.33
C ARG A 196 -0.59 -2.87 -0.75
N TRP A 197 -0.31 -2.80 0.53
CA TRP A 197 0.09 -1.56 1.19
C TRP A 197 1.25 -1.78 2.17
N GLU A 198 1.92 -0.69 2.56
CA GLU A 198 2.97 -0.71 3.56
C GLU A 198 3.09 0.67 4.20
N LEU A 199 3.14 0.72 5.53
CA LEU A 199 3.46 1.93 6.28
C LEU A 199 4.94 2.27 6.15
N LEU A 200 5.25 3.52 5.84
CA LEU A 200 6.59 4.06 5.82
C LEU A 200 6.89 4.73 7.17
N ILE A 201 7.61 3.99 8.03
CA ILE A 201 8.03 4.40 9.37
C ILE A 201 9.33 5.20 9.30
#